data_AF-A0A143HLH9-F1
#
_entry.id   AF-A0A143HLH9-F1
#
_cell.length_a   1.000
_cell.length_b   1.000
_cell.length_c   1.000
_cell.angle_alpha   90.00
_cell.angle_beta   90.00
_cell.angle_gamma   90.00
#
_symmetry.space_group_name_H-M   'P 1'
#
loop_
_entity.id
_entity.type
_entity.pdbx_description
1 polymer ?
#
loop_
_entity_poly.entity_id
_entity_poly.type
_entity_poly.pdbx_seq_one_letter_code
_entity_poly.pdbx_strand_id
1 'polypeptide(L)'
;MDPYTGHFFTKASDLDVEHIVPLKWAHDHGGAGWSRAQKRRFAEDPDNLWLVDDGHNQSKGDRGPDEWMPPYEPVAQIYVQRFMAIVQKYGLKPTLAEIRHFETLAANSQRTSG
;
A
#
# COMPACT_ATOMS: atom_id res chain seq x y z
N MET A 1 15.92 0.63 -7.08
CA MET A 1 15.49 -0.64 -6.44
C MET A 1 13.99 -0.54 -6.27
N ASP A 2 13.25 -1.53 -6.76
CA ASP A 2 11.81 -1.69 -6.55
C ASP A 2 11.56 -2.16 -5.10
N PRO A 3 10.63 -1.52 -4.36
CA PRO A 3 10.32 -1.91 -2.99
C PRO A 3 9.62 -3.27 -2.88
N TYR A 4 8.89 -3.76 -3.88
CA TYR A 4 8.13 -5.02 -3.75
C TYR A 4 9.01 -6.26 -3.82
N THR A 5 10.05 -6.24 -4.65
CA THR A 5 10.93 -7.40 -4.90
C THR A 5 12.36 -7.20 -4.42
N GLY A 6 12.79 -5.95 -4.18
CA GLY A 6 14.19 -5.61 -3.89
C GLY A 6 15.09 -5.65 -5.14
N HIS A 7 14.54 -5.83 -6.34
CA HIS A 7 15.30 -5.87 -7.58
C HIS A 7 15.63 -4.47 -8.13
N PHE A 8 16.64 -4.40 -9.00
CA PHE A 8 16.98 -3.19 -9.73
C PHE A 8 16.53 -3.32 -11.19
N PHE A 9 15.76 -2.34 -11.65
CA PHE A 9 15.31 -2.25 -13.04
C PHE A 9 16.03 -1.10 -13.75
N THR A 10 16.28 -1.28 -15.04
CA THR A 10 16.94 -0.27 -15.90
C THR A 10 16.05 0.22 -17.03
N LYS A 11 14.94 -0.47 -17.30
CA LYS A 11 13.92 -0.07 -18.28
C LYS A 11 12.70 0.47 -17.55
N ALA A 12 12.18 1.59 -18.02
CA ALA A 12 10.96 2.17 -17.48
C ALA A 12 9.71 1.31 -17.74
N SER A 13 9.73 0.46 -18.77
CA SER A 13 8.62 -0.45 -19.10
C SER A 13 8.38 -1.54 -18.05
N ASP A 14 9.38 -1.82 -17.22
CA ASP A 14 9.33 -2.90 -16.23
C ASP A 14 8.88 -2.35 -14.85
N LEU A 15 8.46 -1.07 -14.80
CA LEU A 15 8.04 -0.39 -13.59
C LEU A 15 6.69 0.31 -13.80
N ASP A 16 5.80 0.15 -12.82
CA ASP A 16 4.54 0.88 -12.70
C ASP A 16 4.59 1.91 -11.58
N VAL A 17 3.84 3.01 -11.75
CA VAL A 17 3.48 3.88 -10.63
C VAL A 17 2.29 3.26 -9.92
N GLU A 18 2.50 2.77 -8.71
CA GLU A 18 1.49 2.07 -7.93
C GLU A 18 1.04 2.86 -6.70
N HIS A 19 -0.26 2.76 -6.40
CA HIS A 19 -0.86 3.26 -5.18
C HIS A 19 -0.67 2.28 -4.01
N ILE A 20 0.03 2.71 -2.95
CA ILE A 20 0.18 1.89 -1.73
C ILE A 20 -1.20 1.50 -1.19
N VAL A 21 -2.09 2.48 -1.01
CA VAL A 21 -3.52 2.28 -0.76
C VAL A 21 -4.28 2.41 -2.09
N PRO A 22 -4.85 1.31 -2.63
CA PRO A 22 -5.55 1.34 -3.91
C PRO A 22 -6.72 2.33 -3.94
N LEU A 23 -6.97 2.93 -5.10
CA LEU A 23 -8.12 3.83 -5.30
C LEU A 23 -9.46 3.15 -4.98
N LYS A 24 -9.63 1.88 -5.39
CA LYS A 24 -10.84 1.12 -5.11
C LYS A 24 -10.95 0.73 -3.63
N TRP A 25 -9.86 0.29 -2.99
CA TRP A 25 -9.85 0.07 -1.55
C TRP A 25 -10.27 1.34 -0.81
N ALA A 26 -9.68 2.49 -1.13
CA ALA A 26 -10.04 3.76 -0.53
C ALA A 26 -11.51 4.14 -0.77
N HIS A 27 -12.03 3.89 -1.97
CA HIS A 27 -13.44 4.11 -2.30
C HIS A 27 -14.37 3.35 -1.34
N ASP A 28 -14.10 2.06 -1.15
CA ASP A 28 -14.93 1.17 -0.34
C ASP A 28 -14.79 1.46 1.18
N HIS A 29 -13.67 2.08 1.58
CA HIS A 29 -13.39 2.49 2.96
C HIS A 29 -13.71 3.95 3.27
N GLY A 30 -14.73 4.50 2.62
CA GLY A 30 -15.28 5.84 2.89
C GLY A 30 -14.87 6.93 1.89
N GLY A 31 -13.92 6.63 1.00
CA GLY A 31 -13.50 7.53 -0.07
C GLY A 31 -14.58 7.79 -1.13
N ALA A 32 -15.61 6.94 -1.22
CA ALA A 32 -16.77 7.16 -2.06
C ALA A 32 -17.41 8.55 -1.83
N GLY A 33 -17.49 8.97 -0.56
CA GLY A 33 -18.11 10.23 -0.11
C GLY A 33 -17.23 11.47 -0.28
N TRP A 34 -15.99 11.32 -0.77
CA TRP A 34 -15.09 12.46 -0.96
C TRP A 34 -15.54 13.37 -2.10
N SER A 35 -15.27 14.66 -1.93
CA SER A 35 -15.33 15.63 -3.03
C SER A 35 -14.36 15.23 -4.15
N ARG A 36 -14.62 15.68 -5.38
CA ARG A 36 -13.71 15.50 -6.51
C ARG A 36 -12.30 16.01 -6.22
N ALA A 37 -12.17 17.15 -5.51
CA ALA A 37 -10.89 17.71 -5.12
C ALA A 37 -10.12 16.78 -4.16
N GLN A 38 -10.80 16.13 -3.22
CA GLN A 38 -10.18 15.19 -2.30
C GLN A 38 -9.80 13.87 -3.00
N LYS A 39 -10.64 13.35 -3.90
CA LYS A 39 -10.30 12.18 -4.73
C LYS A 39 -9.04 12.44 -5.56
N ARG A 40 -8.93 13.63 -6.15
CA ARG A 40 -7.71 14.05 -6.88
C ARG A 40 -6.49 14.13 -5.97
N ARG A 41 -6.61 14.79 -4.81
CA ARG A 41 -5.52 14.86 -3.82
C ARG A 41 -5.06 13.49 -3.33
N PHE A 42 -5.94 12.50 -3.26
CA PHE A 42 -5.56 11.13 -2.91
C PHE A 42 -4.83 10.41 -4.06
N ALA A 43 -5.34 10.55 -5.29
CA ALA A 43 -4.78 9.90 -6.46
C ALA A 43 -3.39 10.43 -6.84
N GLU A 44 -3.14 11.72 -6.56
CA GLU A 44 -1.89 12.43 -6.89
C GLU A 44 -0.92 12.53 -5.70
N ASP A 45 -1.21 11.90 -4.54
CA ASP A 45 -0.38 12.01 -3.33
C ASP A 45 0.93 11.24 -3.47
N PRO A 46 2.11 11.90 -3.48
CA PRO A 46 3.39 11.20 -3.57
C PRO A 46 3.65 10.25 -2.39
N ASP A 47 3.05 10.48 -1.23
CA ASP A 47 3.19 9.56 -0.08
C ASP A 47 2.50 8.22 -0.36
N ASN A 48 1.48 8.22 -1.23
CA ASN A 48 0.72 7.06 -1.65
C ASN A 48 1.25 6.41 -2.93
N LEU A 49 2.39 6.86 -3.48
CA LEU A 49 2.91 6.38 -4.76
C LEU A 49 4.29 5.73 -4.62
N TRP A 50 4.44 4.53 -5.18
CA TRP A 50 5.71 3.83 -5.36
C TRP A 50 5.96 3.49 -6.83
N LEU A 51 7.25 3.40 -7.21
CA LEU A 51 7.65 2.78 -8.48
C LEU A 51 7.93 1.31 -8.20
N VAL A 52 7.14 0.42 -8.77
CA VAL A 52 7.17 -1.01 -8.45
C VAL A 52 7.24 -1.90 -9.68
N ASP A 53 7.66 -3.14 -9.51
CA ASP A 53 7.57 -4.19 -10.54
C ASP A 53 6.11 -4.39 -11.02
N ASP A 54 5.92 -4.39 -12.35
CA ASP A 54 4.60 -4.40 -13.00
C ASP A 54 3.78 -5.68 -12.71
N GLY A 55 4.44 -6.84 -12.67
CA GLY A 55 3.82 -8.12 -12.42
C GLY A 55 3.27 -8.20 -10.98
N HIS A 56 4.06 -7.75 -10.01
CA HIS A 56 3.62 -7.72 -8.62
C HIS A 56 2.53 -6.67 -8.38
N ASN A 57 2.58 -5.54 -9.08
CA ASN A 57 1.51 -4.55 -9.08
C ASN A 57 0.15 -5.17 -9.48
N GLN A 58 0.13 -5.89 -10.61
CA GLN A 58 -1.06 -6.60 -11.07
C GLN A 58 -1.53 -7.66 -10.06
N SER A 59 -0.58 -8.35 -9.42
CA SER A 59 -0.85 -9.32 -8.36
C SER A 59 -1.41 -8.72 -7.08
N LYS A 60 -1.32 -7.41 -6.87
CA LYS A 60 -1.89 -6.71 -5.72
C LYS A 60 -3.33 -6.29 -5.99
N GLY A 61 -3.58 -5.67 -7.15
CA GLY A 61 -4.92 -5.17 -7.50
C GLY A 61 -5.45 -4.15 -6.49
N ASP A 62 -6.68 -4.36 -6.01
CA ASP A 62 -7.38 -3.48 -5.07
C ASP A 62 -7.30 -3.93 -3.60
N ARG A 63 -6.42 -4.87 -3.28
CA ARG A 63 -6.29 -5.50 -1.96
C ARG A 63 -5.59 -4.62 -0.93
N GLY A 64 -5.98 -4.81 0.33
CA GLY A 64 -5.28 -4.30 1.51
C GLY A 64 -4.18 -5.27 2.02
N PRO A 65 -3.39 -4.86 3.04
CA PRO A 65 -2.36 -5.69 3.65
C PRO A 65 -2.84 -7.01 4.25
N ASP A 66 -4.13 -7.13 4.53
CA ASP A 66 -4.79 -8.33 5.05
C ASP A 66 -4.98 -9.42 3.98
N GLU A 67 -4.94 -9.04 2.70
CA GLU A 67 -5.11 -9.95 1.56
C GLU A 67 -3.85 -10.04 0.68
N TRP A 68 -2.96 -9.03 0.72
CA TRP A 68 -1.73 -9.02 -0.07
C TRP A 68 -0.59 -8.30 0.64
N MET A 69 0.61 -8.89 0.60
CA MET A 69 1.85 -8.32 1.13
C MET A 69 2.97 -8.42 0.08
N PRO A 70 3.89 -7.45 0.03
CA PRO A 70 5.05 -7.54 -0.85
C PRO A 70 5.94 -8.73 -0.46
N PRO A 71 6.45 -9.51 -1.44
CA PRO A 71 7.25 -10.71 -1.15
C PRO A 71 8.65 -10.38 -0.60
N TYR A 72 9.15 -9.16 -0.79
CA TYR A 72 10.42 -8.73 -0.23
C TYR A 72 10.26 -8.39 1.27
N GLU A 73 10.50 -9.39 2.12
CA GLU A 73 10.38 -9.30 3.58
C GLU A 73 10.94 -8.01 4.21
N PRO A 74 12.12 -7.49 3.81
CA PRO A 74 12.66 -6.26 4.41
C PRO A 74 11.77 -5.02 4.22
N VAL A 75 10.89 -4.99 3.21
CA VAL A 75 9.95 -3.87 3.00
C VAL A 75 8.63 -4.03 3.75
N ALA A 76 8.29 -5.24 4.21
CA ALA A 76 6.96 -5.58 4.71
C ALA A 76 6.50 -4.63 5.83
N GLN A 77 7.39 -4.31 6.77
CA GLN A 77 7.08 -3.38 7.86
C GLN A 77 6.79 -1.97 7.35
N ILE A 78 7.64 -1.47 6.45
CA ILE A 78 7.53 -0.11 5.89
C ILE A 78 6.24 0.00 5.07
N TYR A 79 5.90 -1.04 4.32
CA TYR A 79 4.68 -1.10 3.52
C TYR A 79 3.43 -0.95 4.41
N VAL A 80 3.31 -1.76 5.47
CA VAL A 80 2.16 -1.70 6.39
C VAL A 80 2.08 -0.35 7.10
N GLN A 81 3.21 0.17 7.58
CA GLN A 81 3.26 1.47 8.26
C GLN A 81 2.83 2.61 7.34
N ARG A 82 3.28 2.62 6.09
CA ARG A 82 2.85 3.61 5.09
C ARG A 82 1.37 3.47 4.76
N PHE A 83 0.89 2.26 4.55
CA PHE A 83 -0.53 1.99 4.30
C PHE A 83 -1.39 2.58 5.42
N MET A 84 -1.07 2.27 6.69
CA MET A 84 -1.77 2.81 7.86
C MET A 84 -1.68 4.34 7.95
N ALA A 85 -0.52 4.94 7.67
CA ALA A 85 -0.35 6.38 7.69
C ALA A 85 -1.22 7.09 6.65
N ILE A 86 -1.35 6.53 5.45
CA ILE A 86 -2.19 7.07 4.37
C ILE A 86 -3.68 6.91 4.73
N VAL A 87 -4.07 5.74 5.24
CA VAL A 87 -5.42 5.49 5.78
C VAL A 87 -5.80 6.56 6.79
N GLN A 88 -4.91 6.87 7.73
CA GLN A 88 -5.11 7.91 8.74
C GLN A 88 -5.17 9.31 8.12
N LYS A 89 -4.21 9.66 7.24
CA LYS A 89 -4.11 10.97 6.57
C LYS A 89 -5.40 11.35 5.84
N TYR A 90 -6.08 10.37 5.24
CA TYR A 90 -7.31 10.59 4.47
C TYR A 90 -8.60 10.24 5.22
N GLY A 91 -8.52 9.82 6.49
CA GLY A 91 -9.68 9.48 7.30
C GLY A 91 -10.48 8.30 6.73
N LEU A 92 -9.79 7.33 6.10
CA LEU A 92 -10.39 6.10 5.63
C LEU A 92 -10.78 5.20 6.82
N LYS A 93 -11.73 4.30 6.61
CA LYS A 93 -12.38 3.53 7.67
C LYS A 93 -12.24 2.03 7.44
N PRO A 94 -11.07 1.42 7.71
CA PRO A 94 -10.95 -0.02 7.72
C PRO A 94 -11.85 -0.64 8.78
N THR A 95 -12.22 -1.89 8.57
CA THR A 95 -12.92 -2.72 9.53
C THR A 95 -12.04 -3.03 10.75
N LEU A 96 -12.66 -3.44 11.86
CA LEU A 96 -11.92 -3.89 13.04
C LEU A 96 -11.04 -5.11 12.77
N ALA A 97 -11.43 -5.96 11.81
CA ALA A 97 -10.65 -7.13 11.42
C ALA A 97 -9.37 -6.71 10.70
N GLU A 98 -9.47 -5.82 9.71
CA GLU A 98 -8.33 -5.24 8.99
C GLU A 98 -7.37 -4.53 9.95
N ILE A 99 -7.87 -3.67 10.84
CA ILE A 99 -7.03 -2.95 11.81
C ILE A 99 -6.19 -3.93 12.63
N ARG A 100 -6.82 -4.98 13.20
CA ARG A 100 -6.11 -6.00 13.97
C ARG A 100 -5.07 -6.75 13.13
N HIS A 101 -5.39 -7.04 11.88
CA HIS A 101 -4.47 -7.69 10.97
C HIS A 101 -3.25 -6.80 10.70
N PHE A 102 -3.47 -5.52 10.39
CA PHE A 102 -2.39 -4.56 10.10
C PHE A 102 -1.47 -4.37 11.32
N GLU A 103 -2.04 -4.26 12.53
CA GLU A 103 -1.26 -4.19 13.77
C GLU A 103 -0.40 -5.44 13.99
N THR A 104 -0.94 -6.62 13.68
CA THR A 104 -0.20 -7.89 13.78
C THR A 104 0.97 -7.93 12.80
N LEU A 105 0.76 -7.51 11.55
CA LEU A 105 1.81 -7.44 10.54
C LEU A 105 2.91 -6.46 10.95
N ALA A 106 2.53 -5.27 11.45
CA ALA A 106 3.48 -4.26 11.90
C ALA A 106 4.33 -4.72 13.10
N ALA A 107 3.78 -5.57 13.97
CA ALA A 107 4.48 -6.12 15.14
C ALA A 107 5.42 -7.29 14.79
N ASN A 108 5.03 -8.17 13.85
CA ASN A 108 5.79 -9.38 13.53
C ASN A 108 7.12 -9.09 12.82
N SER A 109 7.24 -7.99 12.09
CA SER A 109 8.49 -7.60 11.43
C SER A 109 9.62 -7.22 12.41
N GLN A 110 9.35 -7.06 13.71
CA GLN A 110 10.38 -6.82 14.72
C GLN A 110 11.04 -8.09 15.27
N ARG A 111 10.55 -9.29 14.92
CA ARG A 111 11.04 -10.57 15.48
C ARG A 111 12.07 -11.31 14.63
N THR A 112 12.29 -10.92 13.38
CA THR A 112 13.11 -11.67 12.41
C THR A 112 14.53 -11.11 12.24
N SER A 113 14.98 -10.16 13.08
CA SER A 113 16.33 -9.61 13.07
C SER A 113 17.29 -10.26 14.10
N GLY A 114 17.05 -11.52 14.47
CA GLY A 114 17.85 -12.28 15.44
C GLY A 114 18.74 -13.34 14.81
#